data_AF-A0A431HT06-F1
#
_entry.id   AF-A0A431HT06-F1
#
_cell.length_a   1.000
_cell.length_b   1.000
_cell.length_c   1.000
_cell.angle_alpha   90.00
_cell.angle_beta   90.00
_cell.angle_gamma   90.00
#
_symmetry.space_group_name_H-M   'P 1'
#
loop_
_entity.id
_entity.type
_entity.pdbx_description
1 polymer ?
#
loop_
_entity_poly.entity_id
_entity_poly.type
_entity_poly.pdbx_seq_one_letter_code
_entity_poly.pdbx_strand_id
1 'polypeptide(L)'
;MLSEYPDHQRNKRGDYSQSLPRELLAEELAQLFARQRELGNPFAGEPLQQAILAPETGLFWQQKPALSGAAMLNLIGKCTFEPLEYRAAKHSWSAERFVWLTRLNNLRVSVDGESGPLCPAAREAALPLPYEKAKVSYKQLKTHLVKLGLLPESARFAGLNYRDGGKDPEDAKLIELKGWHELRKTLESAGLSTEWHGLATQADKLDAITTILSVYKTDAEIREQLGQLGLPGAVMEALLGVSFSDFIRLSLKALAGILPHMQVGKRYDEACLLAGYHHSQLTENSASRYLPALDDNAPNNPVVKRALNQARKVVNAIIREYGPPRLVHIEMARDLSRPLDERQKIEKEQKTFGERNEQYRQEFAEEFGRRPTGREFEKWLLYREQDGKCAYSLLPINLNQLIDDATYSEIDHALPYSRSFDDTRNNKVLVLTRENRDKGNRTPYEYLDGASDSPQWRAFEAFVRSNHKYRQAKRDRLLRKHFGKDEAAGFKERNLTDTRYACRYFKNFVERHLALHPDSGAQRCVVVSGQLTSFLRSRWGLAKLREGSDPHHAI
;
A
#
# COMPACT_ATOMS: atom_id res chain seq x y z
N MET A 1 41.06 12.46 6.42
CA MET A 1 40.76 12.59 4.98
C MET A 1 41.91 12.19 4.04
N LEU A 2 42.97 12.98 3.81
CA LEU A 2 44.03 12.60 2.84
C LEU A 2 44.81 11.33 3.22
N SER A 3 44.99 11.08 4.51
CA SER A 3 45.58 9.84 5.04
C SER A 3 44.63 8.65 5.05
N GLU A 4 43.32 8.92 4.95
CA GLU A 4 42.24 7.94 5.14
C GLU A 4 41.71 7.43 3.80
N TYR A 5 41.84 8.24 2.74
CA TYR A 5 41.52 7.90 1.36
C TYR A 5 42.67 8.29 0.41
N PRO A 6 43.78 7.56 0.43
CA PRO A 6 45.00 7.91 -0.32
C PRO A 6 44.82 7.86 -1.84
N ASP A 7 43.92 7.01 -2.35
CA ASP A 7 43.80 6.72 -3.78
C ASP A 7 42.80 7.63 -4.52
N HIS A 8 41.76 8.11 -3.83
CA HIS A 8 40.77 9.02 -4.39
C HIS A 8 39.91 9.69 -3.32
N GLN A 9 39.57 10.97 -3.55
CA GLN A 9 38.73 11.78 -2.65
C GLN A 9 37.25 11.82 -3.03
N ARG A 10 36.87 11.22 -4.17
CA ARG A 10 35.46 11.02 -4.54
C ARG A 10 35.17 9.55 -4.84
N ASN A 11 33.93 9.15 -4.58
CA ASN A 11 33.39 7.85 -4.98
C ASN A 11 33.66 7.58 -6.48
N LYS A 12 34.05 6.35 -6.80
CA LYS A 12 34.17 5.85 -8.17
C LYS A 12 33.14 4.75 -8.43
N ARG A 13 32.93 4.39 -9.70
CA ARG A 13 32.01 3.32 -10.05
C ARG A 13 32.53 1.99 -9.45
N GLY A 14 31.81 1.46 -8.46
CA GLY A 14 32.22 0.25 -7.72
C GLY A 14 33.09 0.52 -6.50
N ASP A 15 33.21 1.78 -6.07
CA ASP A 15 33.73 2.16 -4.75
C ASP A 15 33.00 3.41 -4.26
N TYR A 16 32.15 3.22 -3.25
CA TYR A 16 31.38 4.31 -2.65
C TYR A 16 31.68 4.52 -1.15
N SER A 17 32.93 4.26 -0.76
CA SER A 17 33.45 4.40 0.60
C SER A 17 33.42 5.82 1.18
N GLN A 18 33.14 6.85 0.36
CA GLN A 18 33.18 8.26 0.76
C GLN A 18 31.77 8.89 0.71
N SER A 19 30.83 8.31 1.45
CA SER A 19 29.50 8.87 1.66
C SER A 19 29.38 9.34 3.10
N LEU A 20 29.17 10.63 3.33
CA LEU A 20 29.08 11.23 4.68
C LEU A 20 27.65 11.75 4.95
N PRO A 21 27.12 11.56 6.17
CA PRO A 21 25.91 12.26 6.62
C PRO A 21 26.07 13.77 6.52
N ARG A 22 24.96 14.46 6.25
CA ARG A 22 24.96 15.93 6.13
C ARG A 22 25.30 16.58 7.48
N GLU A 23 24.93 15.93 8.58
CA GLU A 23 25.19 16.34 9.95
C GLU A 23 26.69 16.44 10.25
N LEU A 24 27.48 15.44 9.84
CA LEU A 24 28.94 15.48 10.03
C LEU A 24 29.58 16.61 9.23
N LEU A 25 29.08 16.90 8.03
CA LEU A 25 29.55 18.01 7.22
C LEU A 25 29.18 19.37 7.84
N ALA A 26 28.03 19.47 8.51
CA ALA A 26 27.67 20.68 9.26
C ALA A 26 28.56 20.89 10.48
N GLU A 27 28.89 19.82 11.21
CA GLU A 27 29.86 19.86 12.32
C GLU A 27 31.25 20.28 11.83
N GLU A 28 31.72 19.72 10.70
CA GLU A 28 32.97 20.14 10.06
C GLU A 28 32.94 21.63 9.70
N LEU A 29 31.89 22.08 9.02
CA LEU A 29 31.73 23.50 8.65
C LEU A 29 31.74 24.41 9.89
N ALA A 30 31.07 24.02 10.98
CA ALA A 30 31.07 24.78 12.22
C ALA A 30 32.47 24.90 12.84
N GLN A 31 33.24 23.81 12.85
CA GLN A 31 34.63 23.80 13.32
C GLN A 31 35.53 24.67 12.43
N LEU A 32 35.35 24.62 11.11
CA LEU A 32 36.07 25.47 10.17
C LEU A 32 35.78 26.95 10.40
N PHE A 33 34.51 27.34 10.61
CA PHE A 33 34.16 28.72 10.96
C PHE A 33 34.83 29.19 12.25
N ALA A 34 34.80 28.36 13.30
CA ALA A 34 35.45 28.68 14.57
C ALA A 34 36.96 28.88 14.39
N ARG A 35 37.64 27.95 13.70
CA ARG A 35 39.09 28.03 13.50
C ARG A 35 39.49 29.20 12.59
N GLN A 36 38.71 29.50 11.56
CA GLN A 36 38.98 30.63 10.67
C GLN A 36 38.82 31.98 11.39
N ARG A 37 37.89 32.09 12.36
CA ARG A 37 37.81 33.29 13.22
C ARG A 37 39.05 33.45 14.09
N GLU A 38 39.53 32.38 14.70
CA GLU A 38 40.76 32.41 15.52
C GLU A 38 41.98 32.86 14.70
N LEU A 39 42.01 32.54 13.41
CA LEU A 39 43.06 32.94 12.48
C LEU A 39 42.87 34.36 11.89
N GLY A 40 41.85 35.09 12.33
CA GLY A 40 41.58 36.47 11.89
C GLY A 40 40.96 36.59 10.50
N ASN A 41 40.33 35.53 9.97
CA ASN A 41 39.67 35.58 8.66
C ASN A 41 38.43 36.49 8.71
N PRO A 42 38.39 37.61 7.96
CA PRO A 42 37.28 38.56 7.99
C PRO A 42 35.96 37.99 7.43
N PHE A 43 36.02 36.87 6.69
CA PHE A 43 34.87 36.21 6.09
C PHE A 43 34.30 35.07 6.95
N ALA A 44 34.82 34.84 8.16
CA ALA A 44 34.33 33.78 9.06
C ALA A 44 33.35 34.29 10.14
N GLY A 45 32.76 35.47 9.93
CA GLY A 45 31.85 36.10 10.88
C GLY A 45 30.61 35.26 11.19
N GLU A 46 30.06 35.44 12.40
CA GLU A 46 28.83 34.76 12.85
C GLU A 46 27.63 34.93 11.91
N PRO A 47 27.38 36.11 11.28
CA PRO A 47 26.26 36.26 10.37
C PRO A 47 26.31 35.32 9.17
N LEU A 48 27.50 35.10 8.59
CA LEU A 48 27.66 34.18 7.47
C LEU A 48 27.54 32.72 7.93
N GLN A 49 28.12 32.38 9.08
CA GLN A 49 27.95 31.05 9.67
C GLN A 49 26.47 30.72 9.88
N GLN A 50 25.69 31.66 10.43
CA GLN A 50 24.25 31.49 10.61
C GLN A 50 23.52 31.37 9.28
N ALA A 51 23.80 32.23 8.30
CA ALA A 51 23.18 32.14 6.97
C ALA A 51 23.40 30.77 6.28
N ILE A 52 24.50 30.08 6.59
CA ILE A 52 24.82 28.77 6.01
C ILE A 52 24.28 27.63 6.88
N LEU A 53 24.54 27.65 8.19
CA LEU A 53 24.36 26.50 9.09
C LEU A 53 23.18 26.61 10.06
N ALA A 54 22.46 27.73 10.11
CA ALA A 54 21.30 27.87 11.00
C ALA A 54 20.35 26.68 10.80
N PRO A 55 19.94 25.98 11.87
CA PRO A 55 19.00 24.87 11.75
C PRO A 55 17.76 25.30 10.97
N GLU A 56 17.33 24.46 10.03
CA GLU A 56 16.14 24.62 9.16
C GLU A 56 16.15 25.78 8.15
N THR A 57 16.84 26.88 8.44
CA THR A 57 16.82 28.11 7.61
C THR A 57 18.11 28.34 6.84
N GLY A 58 19.23 27.81 7.34
CA GLY A 58 20.54 27.94 6.72
C GLY A 58 20.60 27.25 5.37
N LEU A 59 21.29 27.87 4.41
CA LEU A 59 21.44 27.38 3.02
C LEU A 59 21.86 25.90 2.94
N PHE A 60 22.67 25.43 3.89
CA PHE A 60 23.17 24.06 3.93
C PHE A 60 22.07 23.01 4.19
N TRP A 61 21.04 23.40 4.94
CA TRP A 61 19.95 22.50 5.35
C TRP A 61 18.74 22.56 4.42
N GLN A 62 18.63 23.63 3.62
CA GLN A 62 17.49 23.84 2.74
C GLN A 62 17.34 22.69 1.73
N GLN A 63 16.19 22.04 1.77
CA GLN A 63 15.76 21.08 0.78
C GLN A 63 14.26 21.24 0.55
N LYS A 64 13.82 21.03 -0.68
CA LYS A 64 12.38 21.01 -0.94
C LYS A 64 11.75 19.86 -0.15
N PRO A 65 10.64 20.09 0.56
CA PRO A 65 9.96 19.01 1.24
C PRO A 65 9.51 17.95 0.25
N ALA A 66 9.36 16.70 0.72
CA ALA A 66 8.68 15.68 -0.05
C ALA A 66 7.22 16.11 -0.36
N LEU A 67 6.55 15.41 -1.28
CA LEU A 67 5.16 15.67 -1.66
C LEU A 67 4.27 15.97 -0.43
N SER A 68 3.87 17.23 -0.30
CA SER A 68 3.06 17.76 0.81
C SER A 68 2.08 18.81 0.28
N GLY A 69 1.04 19.11 1.05
CA GLY A 69 0.08 20.18 0.78
C GLY A 69 -0.57 20.06 -0.60
N ALA A 70 -0.50 21.13 -1.41
CA ALA A 70 -1.12 21.19 -2.73
C ALA A 70 -0.67 20.05 -3.66
N ALA A 71 0.60 19.64 -3.58
CA ALA A 71 1.11 18.55 -4.39
C ALA A 71 0.50 17.19 -3.99
N MET A 72 0.25 16.99 -2.69
CA MET A 72 -0.44 15.80 -2.19
C MET A 72 -1.93 15.83 -2.54
N LEU A 73 -2.60 16.98 -2.42
CA LEU A 73 -4.00 17.16 -2.80
C LEU A 73 -4.26 16.78 -4.26
N ASN A 74 -3.36 17.14 -5.17
CA ASN A 74 -3.47 16.78 -6.59
C ASN A 74 -3.34 15.27 -6.88
N LEU A 75 -2.78 14.50 -5.94
CA LEU A 75 -2.64 13.04 -6.06
C LEU A 75 -3.81 12.30 -5.40
N ILE A 76 -4.61 12.98 -4.57
CA ILE A 76 -5.77 12.39 -3.93
C ILE A 76 -6.88 12.23 -4.97
N GLY A 77 -7.31 10.99 -5.18
CA GLY A 77 -8.43 10.70 -6.07
C GLY A 77 -9.74 11.35 -5.60
N LYS A 78 -10.67 11.54 -6.54
CA LYS A 78 -11.99 12.08 -6.27
C LYS A 78 -12.97 11.05 -5.72
N CYS A 79 -14.01 11.53 -5.05
CA CYS A 79 -15.06 10.70 -4.47
C CYS A 79 -15.84 9.94 -5.55
N THR A 80 -16.33 8.76 -5.18
CA THR A 80 -17.16 7.90 -6.05
C THR A 80 -18.50 8.56 -6.44
N PHE A 81 -19.14 9.28 -5.51
CA PHE A 81 -20.45 9.90 -5.73
C PHE A 81 -20.41 11.41 -5.97
N GLU A 82 -19.36 12.08 -5.47
CA GLU A 82 -19.20 13.54 -5.50
C GLU A 82 -17.89 13.87 -6.25
N PRO A 83 -17.86 13.88 -7.60
CA PRO A 83 -16.62 13.93 -8.37
C PRO A 83 -15.79 15.20 -8.18
N LEU A 84 -16.38 16.29 -7.69
CA LEU A 84 -15.68 17.53 -7.37
C LEU A 84 -14.92 17.43 -6.04
N GLU A 85 -15.38 16.55 -5.15
CA GLU A 85 -14.86 16.40 -3.79
C GLU A 85 -13.69 15.42 -3.73
N TYR A 86 -12.70 15.75 -2.89
CA TYR A 86 -11.61 14.82 -2.57
C TYR A 86 -12.11 13.69 -1.68
N ARG A 87 -11.43 12.55 -1.79
CA ARG A 87 -11.63 11.41 -0.89
C ARG A 87 -11.29 11.77 0.55
N ALA A 88 -12.06 11.24 1.50
CA ALA A 88 -11.86 11.43 2.93
C ALA A 88 -10.63 10.65 3.42
N ALA A 89 -9.89 11.25 4.36
CA ALA A 89 -8.80 10.58 5.06
C ALA A 89 -9.32 9.33 5.77
N LYS A 90 -8.61 8.21 5.66
CA LYS A 90 -9.07 6.91 6.19
C LYS A 90 -9.26 6.90 7.70
N HIS A 91 -8.46 7.71 8.40
CA HIS A 91 -8.46 7.84 9.86
C HIS A 91 -9.32 8.99 10.36
N SER A 92 -10.12 9.62 9.49
CA SER A 92 -11.13 10.58 9.88
C SER A 92 -12.26 9.94 10.68
N TRP A 93 -12.89 10.70 11.58
CA TRP A 93 -14.00 10.24 12.40
C TRP A 93 -15.12 9.67 11.53
N SER A 94 -15.50 10.38 10.47
CA SER A 94 -16.56 9.94 9.55
C SER A 94 -16.18 8.67 8.79
N ALA A 95 -14.92 8.53 8.34
CA ALA A 95 -14.47 7.33 7.65
C ALA A 95 -14.39 6.12 8.59
N GLU A 96 -13.89 6.30 9.81
CA GLU A 96 -13.82 5.23 10.80
C GLU A 96 -15.22 4.83 11.29
N ARG A 97 -16.13 5.80 11.47
CA ARG A 97 -17.55 5.55 11.76
C ARG A 97 -18.21 4.76 10.64
N PHE A 98 -17.95 5.13 9.39
CA PHE A 98 -18.47 4.42 8.22
C PHE A 98 -18.02 2.96 8.20
N VAL A 99 -16.73 2.69 8.43
CA VAL A 99 -16.21 1.32 8.50
C VAL A 99 -16.85 0.54 9.64
N TRP A 100 -17.01 1.17 10.81
CA TRP A 100 -17.64 0.53 11.97
C TRP A 100 -19.09 0.17 11.69
N LEU A 101 -19.91 1.12 11.24
CA LEU A 101 -21.33 0.89 10.93
C LEU A 101 -21.49 -0.14 9.82
N THR A 102 -20.62 -0.15 8.82
CA THR A 102 -20.62 -1.18 7.77
C THR A 102 -20.41 -2.57 8.36
N ARG A 103 -19.42 -2.73 9.25
CA ARG A 103 -19.16 -4.02 9.91
C ARG A 103 -20.32 -4.43 10.82
N LEU A 104 -20.86 -3.50 11.59
CA LEU A 104 -21.93 -3.77 12.55
C LEU A 104 -23.25 -4.14 11.85
N ASN A 105 -23.68 -3.37 10.84
CA ASN A 105 -24.95 -3.61 10.14
C ASN A 105 -24.90 -4.88 9.26
N ASN A 106 -23.71 -5.26 8.77
CA ASN A 106 -23.51 -6.48 8.00
C ASN A 106 -23.17 -7.70 8.88
N LEU A 107 -22.96 -7.50 10.18
CA LEU A 107 -22.70 -8.60 11.10
C LEU A 107 -23.90 -9.55 11.12
N ARG A 108 -23.63 -10.84 11.02
CA ARG A 108 -24.63 -11.90 11.14
C ARG A 108 -24.24 -12.82 12.28
N VAL A 109 -25.21 -13.15 13.11
CA VAL A 109 -25.07 -14.01 14.27
C VAL A 109 -25.99 -15.20 14.08
N SER A 110 -25.46 -16.40 14.34
CA SER A 110 -26.19 -17.65 14.36
C SER A 110 -26.46 -18.03 15.81
N VAL A 111 -27.73 -18.25 16.14
CA VAL A 111 -28.17 -18.79 17.42
C VAL A 111 -29.01 -20.02 17.12
N ASP A 112 -28.60 -21.18 17.65
CA ASP A 112 -29.34 -22.44 17.53
C ASP A 112 -29.76 -22.82 16.10
N GLY A 113 -28.91 -22.50 15.12
CA GLY A 113 -29.13 -22.78 13.69
C GLY A 113 -29.82 -21.67 12.89
N GLU A 114 -30.37 -20.65 13.56
CA GLU A 114 -30.96 -19.49 12.89
C GLU A 114 -29.92 -18.37 12.75
N SER A 115 -29.70 -17.88 11.52
CA SER A 115 -28.76 -16.78 11.25
C SER A 115 -29.49 -15.49 10.93
N GLY A 116 -29.19 -14.43 11.67
CA GLY A 116 -29.81 -13.11 11.52
C GLY A 116 -28.86 -11.96 11.85
N PRO A 117 -29.28 -10.71 11.61
CA PRO A 117 -28.56 -9.54 12.13
C PRO A 117 -28.62 -9.49 13.66
N LEU A 118 -27.80 -8.61 14.28
CA LEU A 118 -28.00 -8.25 15.68
C LEU A 118 -29.38 -7.61 15.86
N CYS A 119 -30.05 -7.90 16.98
CA CYS A 119 -31.27 -7.20 17.34
C CYS A 119 -30.99 -5.71 17.59
N PRO A 120 -31.99 -4.81 17.44
CA PRO A 120 -31.78 -3.37 17.60
C PRO A 120 -31.11 -2.98 18.93
N ALA A 121 -31.54 -3.57 20.05
CA ALA A 121 -30.95 -3.30 21.37
C ALA A 121 -29.47 -3.74 21.45
N ALA A 122 -29.13 -4.93 20.94
CA ALA A 122 -27.74 -5.40 20.88
C ALA A 122 -26.87 -4.50 19.99
N ARG A 123 -27.44 -4.04 18.87
CA ARG A 123 -26.75 -3.10 17.97
C ARG A 123 -26.45 -1.78 18.66
N GLU A 124 -27.42 -1.17 19.32
CA GLU A 124 -27.23 0.09 20.06
C GLU A 124 -26.17 -0.06 21.16
N ALA A 125 -26.23 -1.15 21.93
CA ALA A 125 -25.24 -1.45 22.98
C ALA A 125 -23.82 -1.67 22.45
N ALA A 126 -23.67 -2.09 21.18
CA ALA A 126 -22.38 -2.30 20.54
C ALA A 126 -21.74 -1.00 20.02
N LEU A 127 -22.53 0.01 19.66
CA LEU A 127 -22.07 1.24 19.01
C LEU A 127 -20.91 1.98 19.71
N PRO A 128 -20.93 2.19 21.04
CA PRO A 128 -19.87 2.94 21.74
C PRO A 128 -18.60 2.12 21.97
N LEU A 129 -18.70 0.79 21.91
CA LEU A 129 -17.64 -0.13 22.33
C LEU A 129 -16.26 0.16 21.68
N PRO A 130 -16.16 0.47 20.37
CA PRO A 130 -14.87 0.76 19.74
C PRO A 130 -14.28 2.13 20.08
N TYR A 131 -15.05 3.04 20.68
CA TYR A 131 -14.58 4.36 21.14
C TYR A 131 -14.00 4.27 22.56
N GLU A 132 -14.48 3.31 23.34
CA GLU A 132 -14.01 3.01 24.69
C GLU A 132 -12.76 2.12 24.68
N LYS A 133 -12.75 1.10 23.82
CA LYS A 133 -11.68 0.10 23.74
C LYS A 133 -10.85 0.31 22.48
N ALA A 134 -9.52 0.44 22.64
CA ALA A 134 -8.58 0.65 21.53
C ALA A 134 -8.74 -0.38 20.40
N LYS A 135 -9.00 -1.63 20.76
CA LYS A 135 -9.24 -2.74 19.84
C LYS A 135 -10.40 -3.57 20.36
N VAL A 136 -11.34 -3.89 19.47
CA VAL A 136 -12.49 -4.74 19.77
C VAL A 136 -12.40 -6.03 18.96
N SER A 137 -12.36 -7.17 19.64
CA SER A 137 -12.51 -8.51 19.04
C SER A 137 -13.98 -8.96 19.03
N TYR A 138 -14.29 -10.00 18.24
CA TYR A 138 -15.61 -10.62 18.24
C TYR A 138 -15.98 -11.14 19.64
N LYS A 139 -15.01 -11.72 20.34
CA LYS A 139 -15.15 -12.20 21.72
C LYS A 139 -15.52 -11.08 22.68
N GLN A 140 -14.84 -9.93 22.60
CA GLN A 140 -15.14 -8.78 23.45
C GLN A 140 -16.55 -8.22 23.19
N LEU A 141 -16.98 -8.19 21.92
CA LEU A 141 -18.35 -7.82 21.57
C LEU A 141 -19.35 -8.83 22.17
N LYS A 142 -19.11 -10.13 21.99
CA LYS A 142 -19.99 -11.18 22.52
C LYS A 142 -20.09 -11.12 24.03
N THR A 143 -18.97 -11.05 24.75
CA THR A 143 -18.95 -10.94 26.22
C THR A 143 -19.74 -9.72 26.69
N HIS A 144 -19.60 -8.57 26.01
CA HIS A 144 -20.36 -7.36 26.33
C HIS A 144 -21.86 -7.56 26.15
N LEU A 145 -22.30 -8.14 25.03
CA LEU A 145 -23.72 -8.36 24.75
C LEU A 145 -24.34 -9.47 25.63
N VAL A 146 -23.58 -10.53 25.93
CA VAL A 146 -24.00 -11.58 26.87
C VAL A 146 -24.19 -11.01 28.27
N LYS A 147 -23.26 -10.19 28.75
CA LYS A 147 -23.37 -9.54 30.06
C LYS A 147 -24.62 -8.66 30.18
N LEU A 148 -25.06 -8.07 29.07
CA LEU A 148 -26.28 -7.26 29.01
C LEU A 148 -27.55 -8.08 28.77
N GLY A 149 -27.46 -9.41 28.64
CA GLY A 149 -28.59 -10.28 28.33
C GLY A 149 -29.13 -10.10 26.90
N LEU A 150 -28.37 -9.46 26.01
CA LEU A 150 -28.78 -9.12 24.65
C LEU A 150 -28.33 -10.16 23.61
N LEU A 151 -27.50 -11.12 24.02
CA LEU A 151 -27.04 -12.21 23.18
C LEU A 151 -26.75 -13.46 24.03
N PRO A 152 -27.14 -14.68 23.60
CA PRO A 152 -26.83 -15.90 24.35
C PRO A 152 -25.37 -16.36 24.14
N GLU A 153 -24.82 -17.14 25.07
CA GLU A 153 -23.46 -17.71 24.94
C GLU A 153 -23.32 -18.70 23.78
N SER A 154 -24.41 -19.36 23.39
CA SER A 154 -24.48 -20.26 22.24
C SER A 154 -24.29 -19.52 20.91
N ALA A 155 -24.44 -18.19 20.87
CA ALA A 155 -24.32 -17.40 19.66
C ALA A 155 -22.93 -17.56 18.99
N ARG A 156 -22.93 -17.56 17.65
CA ARG A 156 -21.73 -17.67 16.81
C ARG A 156 -21.78 -16.63 15.69
N PHE A 157 -20.66 -16.00 15.33
CA PHE A 157 -20.63 -15.00 14.25
C PHE A 157 -20.43 -15.66 12.89
N ALA A 158 -21.25 -15.30 11.90
CA ALA A 158 -21.07 -15.77 10.54
C ALA A 158 -19.76 -15.22 9.94
N GLY A 159 -19.08 -16.05 9.15
CA GLY A 159 -17.79 -15.71 8.55
C GLY A 159 -16.56 -16.00 9.42
N LEU A 160 -16.75 -16.42 10.67
CA LEU A 160 -15.69 -17.00 11.48
C LEU A 160 -15.64 -18.52 11.30
N ASN A 161 -14.43 -19.09 11.25
CA ASN A 161 -14.26 -20.54 11.14
C ASN A 161 -14.16 -21.19 12.53
N TYR A 162 -15.25 -21.79 12.98
CA TYR A 162 -15.34 -22.52 14.25
C TYR A 162 -14.94 -24.00 14.17
N ARG A 163 -14.59 -24.51 12.98
CA ARG A 163 -14.24 -25.93 12.79
C ARG A 163 -12.77 -26.25 13.05
N ASP A 164 -11.90 -25.24 13.03
CA ASP A 164 -10.47 -25.42 13.26
C ASP A 164 -10.19 -25.40 14.77
N GLY A 165 -9.66 -26.49 15.33
CA GLY A 165 -9.28 -26.62 16.76
C GLY A 165 -8.05 -25.81 17.18
N GLY A 166 -7.80 -24.68 16.52
CA GLY A 166 -6.68 -23.78 16.81
C GLY A 166 -7.05 -22.71 17.85
N LYS A 167 -6.61 -21.46 17.60
CA LYS A 167 -7.02 -20.29 18.40
C LYS A 167 -8.52 -20.07 18.28
N ASP A 168 -9.15 -19.60 19.36
CA ASP A 168 -10.55 -19.21 19.38
C ASP A 168 -10.80 -18.19 18.25
N PRO A 169 -11.65 -18.53 17.26
CA PRO A 169 -11.86 -17.65 16.11
C PRO A 169 -12.47 -16.30 16.52
N GLU A 170 -13.11 -16.21 17.69
CA GLU A 170 -13.66 -14.97 18.22
C GLU A 170 -12.58 -14.01 18.76
N ASP A 171 -11.35 -14.46 18.96
CA ASP A 171 -10.21 -13.57 19.27
C ASP A 171 -9.82 -12.68 18.07
N ALA A 172 -10.36 -12.98 16.88
CA ALA A 172 -10.16 -12.15 15.69
C ALA A 172 -10.60 -10.70 15.93
N LYS A 173 -9.82 -9.76 15.38
CA LYS A 173 -10.10 -8.32 15.48
C LYS A 173 -11.36 -7.96 14.68
N LEU A 174 -12.41 -7.51 15.35
CA LEU A 174 -13.63 -7.01 14.72
C LEU A 174 -13.45 -5.57 14.22
N ILE A 175 -12.87 -4.67 15.02
CA ILE A 175 -12.68 -3.25 14.63
C ILE A 175 -11.61 -2.58 15.51
N GLU A 176 -11.02 -1.51 15.00
CA GLU A 176 -10.05 -0.65 15.67
C GLU A 176 -10.16 0.75 15.05
N LEU A 177 -10.51 1.76 15.84
CA LEU A 177 -10.65 3.15 15.43
C LEU A 177 -9.30 3.86 15.66
N LYS A 178 -8.37 3.66 14.73
CA LYS A 178 -6.97 4.07 14.92
C LYS A 178 -6.82 5.59 15.04
N GLY A 179 -7.51 6.34 14.19
CA GLY A 179 -7.50 7.80 14.23
C GLY A 179 -8.03 8.31 15.56
N TRP A 180 -9.18 7.79 15.99
CA TRP A 180 -9.77 8.13 17.28
C TRP A 180 -8.82 7.89 18.45
N HIS A 181 -8.27 6.68 18.57
CA HIS A 181 -7.44 6.30 19.72
C HIS A 181 -6.04 6.91 19.69
N GLU A 182 -5.47 7.14 18.50
CA GLU A 182 -4.18 7.82 18.37
C GLU A 182 -4.30 9.29 18.82
N LEU A 183 -5.31 10.02 18.33
CA LEU A 183 -5.55 11.40 18.75
C LEU A 183 -5.82 11.49 20.27
N ARG A 184 -6.66 10.58 20.79
CA ARG A 184 -6.94 10.47 22.22
C ARG A 184 -5.65 10.28 23.02
N LYS A 185 -4.89 9.25 22.69
CA LYS A 185 -3.67 8.88 23.41
C LYS A 185 -2.65 9.99 23.37
N THR A 186 -2.46 10.63 22.21
CA THR A 186 -1.50 11.73 22.05
C THR A 186 -1.85 12.91 22.96
N LEU A 187 -3.11 13.33 22.97
CA LEU A 187 -3.54 14.46 23.80
C LEU A 187 -3.55 14.10 25.29
N GLU A 188 -4.03 12.92 25.67
CA GLU A 188 -4.01 12.47 27.07
C GLU A 188 -2.57 12.33 27.60
N SER A 189 -1.63 11.81 26.79
CA SER A 189 -0.22 11.70 27.18
C SER A 189 0.47 13.07 27.32
N ALA A 190 -0.03 14.08 26.61
CA ALA A 190 0.42 15.47 26.74
C ALA A 190 -0.26 16.23 27.90
N GLY A 191 -1.11 15.57 28.70
CA GLY A 191 -1.86 16.20 29.79
C GLY A 191 -3.08 17.01 29.34
N LEU A 192 -3.50 16.88 28.08
CA LEU A 192 -4.59 17.64 27.44
C LEU A 192 -5.91 16.85 27.43
N SER A 193 -6.24 16.20 28.54
CA SER A 193 -7.45 15.37 28.63
C SER A 193 -8.72 16.21 28.45
N THR A 194 -8.80 17.42 29.02
CA THR A 194 -9.99 18.28 28.91
C THR A 194 -10.27 18.68 27.47
N GLU A 195 -9.22 19.03 26.73
CA GLU A 195 -9.23 19.39 25.32
C GLU A 195 -9.68 18.20 24.47
N TRP A 196 -9.17 17.01 24.77
CA TRP A 196 -9.65 15.78 24.13
C TRP A 196 -11.15 15.57 24.36
N HIS A 197 -11.66 15.68 25.59
CA HIS A 197 -13.10 15.50 25.86
C HIS A 197 -13.95 16.51 25.07
N GLY A 198 -13.48 17.76 24.93
CA GLY A 198 -14.13 18.75 24.07
C GLY A 198 -14.11 18.36 22.59
N LEU A 199 -12.94 17.99 22.06
CA LEU A 199 -12.76 17.59 20.65
C LEU A 199 -13.49 16.30 20.30
N ALA A 200 -13.60 15.35 21.23
CA ALA A 200 -14.27 14.06 21.06
C ALA A 200 -15.76 14.21 20.66
N THR A 201 -16.37 15.36 20.95
CA THR A 201 -17.76 15.69 20.59
C THR A 201 -17.91 16.40 19.24
N GLN A 202 -16.80 16.80 18.60
CA GLN A 202 -16.77 17.65 17.41
C GLN A 202 -16.27 16.84 16.21
N ALA A 203 -17.15 16.00 15.65
CA ALA A 203 -16.86 15.12 14.52
C ALA A 203 -16.19 15.85 13.34
N ASP A 204 -16.73 17.00 12.94
CA ASP A 204 -16.21 17.77 11.80
C ASP A 204 -14.77 18.29 12.05
N LYS A 205 -14.45 18.67 13.30
CA LYS A 205 -13.09 19.08 13.64
C LYS A 205 -12.13 17.89 13.64
N LEU A 206 -12.55 16.73 14.14
CA LEU A 206 -11.73 15.51 14.07
C LEU A 206 -11.48 15.09 12.61
N ASP A 207 -12.48 15.22 11.75
CA ASP A 207 -12.33 14.98 10.30
C ASP A 207 -11.34 15.96 9.66
N ALA A 208 -11.40 17.24 10.03
CA ALA A 208 -10.46 18.25 9.54
C ALA A 208 -9.02 18.00 10.02
N ILE A 209 -8.83 17.74 11.33
CA ILE A 209 -7.51 17.44 11.92
C ILE A 209 -6.88 16.24 11.22
N THR A 210 -7.60 15.13 11.12
CA THR A 210 -7.08 13.91 10.49
C THR A 210 -6.80 14.08 9.00
N THR A 211 -7.57 14.92 8.31
CA THR A 211 -7.31 15.30 6.91
C THR A 211 -6.01 16.09 6.80
N ILE A 212 -5.81 17.09 7.66
CA ILE A 212 -4.57 17.88 7.69
C ILE A 212 -3.35 16.97 7.95
N LEU A 213 -3.41 16.13 8.98
CA LEU A 213 -2.34 15.19 9.33
C LEU A 213 -2.11 14.09 8.28
N SER A 214 -3.05 13.90 7.35
CA SER A 214 -2.92 12.99 6.20
C SER A 214 -2.29 13.66 4.98
N VAL A 215 -2.57 14.95 4.76
CA VAL A 215 -2.19 15.72 3.55
C VAL A 215 -0.86 16.43 3.73
N TYR A 216 -0.67 17.08 4.88
CA TYR A 216 0.51 17.90 5.18
C TYR A 216 1.51 17.09 5.99
N LYS A 217 2.80 17.30 5.71
CA LYS A 217 3.91 16.50 6.26
C LYS A 217 5.02 17.32 6.88
N THR A 218 4.93 18.65 6.83
CA THR A 218 5.86 19.55 7.49
C THR A 218 5.19 20.23 8.68
N ASP A 219 5.92 20.40 9.76
CA ASP A 219 5.40 21.01 10.99
C ASP A 219 4.89 22.43 10.75
N ALA A 220 5.54 23.18 9.86
CA ALA A 220 5.13 24.52 9.48
C ALA A 220 3.73 24.53 8.83
N GLU A 221 3.53 23.70 7.80
CA GLU A 221 2.22 23.61 7.13
C GLU A 221 1.15 23.03 8.07
N ILE A 222 1.49 22.00 8.86
CA ILE A 222 0.54 21.40 9.81
C ILE A 222 0.09 22.46 10.82
N ARG A 223 1.02 23.23 11.41
CA ARG A 223 0.70 24.28 12.38
C ARG A 223 -0.19 25.37 11.76
N GLU A 224 0.14 25.81 10.55
CA GLU A 224 -0.68 26.79 9.82
C GLU A 224 -2.12 26.29 9.64
N GLN A 225 -2.28 25.07 9.11
CA GLN A 225 -3.60 24.53 8.78
C GLN A 225 -4.40 24.16 10.04
N LEU A 226 -3.76 23.63 11.07
CA LEU A 226 -4.40 23.38 12.37
C LEU A 226 -4.82 24.68 13.06
N GLY A 227 -4.04 25.76 12.90
CA GLY A 227 -4.36 27.09 13.43
C GLY A 227 -5.65 27.64 12.86
N GLN A 228 -5.96 27.36 11.60
CA GLN A 228 -7.22 27.77 10.95
C GLN A 228 -8.45 27.11 11.58
N LEU A 229 -8.29 25.99 12.29
CA LEU A 229 -9.38 25.31 13.03
C LEU A 229 -9.64 25.92 14.41
N GLY A 230 -8.87 26.94 14.82
CA GLY A 230 -8.98 27.58 16.13
C GLY A 230 -8.58 26.66 17.28
N LEU A 231 -7.60 25.78 17.06
CA LEU A 231 -7.10 24.86 18.09
C LEU A 231 -6.14 25.59 19.04
N PRO A 232 -6.15 25.26 20.35
CA PRO A 232 -5.16 25.78 21.29
C PRO A 232 -3.73 25.40 20.87
N GLY A 233 -2.76 26.29 21.13
CA GLY A 233 -1.35 26.07 20.80
C GLY A 233 -0.79 24.73 21.31
N ALA A 234 -1.09 24.39 22.57
CA ALA A 234 -0.66 23.13 23.17
C ALA A 234 -1.21 21.89 22.44
N VAL A 235 -2.45 21.95 21.94
CA VAL A 235 -3.06 20.86 21.15
C VAL A 235 -2.34 20.74 19.81
N MET A 236 -2.05 21.87 19.15
CA MET A 236 -1.33 21.84 17.86
C MET A 236 0.05 21.20 18.00
N GLU A 237 0.84 21.62 19.00
CA GLU A 237 2.18 21.08 19.22
C GLU A 237 2.15 19.58 19.57
N ALA A 238 1.19 19.14 20.39
CA ALA A 238 1.04 17.72 20.70
C ALA A 238 0.73 16.88 19.44
N LEU A 239 0.00 17.43 18.47
CA LEU A 239 -0.41 16.73 17.25
C LEU A 239 0.67 16.69 16.16
N LEU A 240 1.75 17.48 16.24
CA LEU A 240 2.81 17.49 15.23
C LEU A 240 3.49 16.10 15.06
N GLY A 241 3.57 15.33 16.14
CA GLY A 241 4.11 13.97 16.11
C GLY A 241 3.19 12.92 15.47
N VAL A 242 1.94 13.29 15.15
CA VAL A 242 0.95 12.36 14.58
C VAL A 242 0.94 12.50 13.07
N SER A 243 1.08 11.38 12.36
CA SER A 243 1.00 11.36 10.90
C SER A 243 0.12 10.22 10.42
N PHE A 244 -0.86 10.56 9.58
CA PHE A 244 -1.74 9.58 8.95
C PHE A 244 -1.46 9.45 7.46
N SER A 245 -1.96 8.38 6.88
CA SER A 245 -1.95 8.15 5.45
C SER A 245 -3.24 7.43 5.02
N ASP A 246 -3.39 7.27 3.71
CA ASP A 246 -4.52 6.62 3.05
C ASP A 246 -5.83 7.41 3.05
N PHE A 247 -6.60 7.20 2.00
CA PHE A 247 -7.91 7.81 1.78
C PHE A 247 -8.91 6.72 1.37
N ILE A 248 -10.16 6.82 1.84
CA ILE A 248 -11.24 5.92 1.41
C ILE A 248 -11.83 6.39 0.07
N ARG A 249 -12.78 5.66 -0.52
CA ARG A 249 -13.34 6.02 -1.84
C ARG A 249 -14.45 7.10 -1.80
N LEU A 250 -14.87 7.50 -0.61
CA LEU A 250 -15.95 8.46 -0.38
C LEU A 250 -15.36 9.78 0.16
N SER A 251 -15.96 10.92 -0.18
CA SER A 251 -15.65 12.22 0.43
C SER A 251 -16.34 12.36 1.78
N LEU A 252 -15.89 13.33 2.58
CA LEU A 252 -16.58 13.70 3.82
C LEU A 252 -18.02 14.17 3.54
N LYS A 253 -18.24 14.90 2.45
CA LYS A 253 -19.57 15.31 1.99
C LYS A 253 -20.50 14.12 1.72
N ALA A 254 -20.03 13.11 0.98
CA ALA A 254 -20.81 11.91 0.71
C ALA A 254 -21.09 11.12 2.01
N LEU A 255 -20.09 11.02 2.89
CA LEU A 255 -20.25 10.36 4.19
C LEU A 255 -21.27 11.07 5.08
N ALA A 256 -21.29 12.40 5.10
CA ALA A 256 -22.25 13.19 5.88
C ALA A 256 -23.71 12.86 5.51
N GLY A 257 -23.99 12.60 4.22
CA GLY A 257 -25.31 12.13 3.78
C GLY A 257 -25.60 10.66 4.10
N ILE A 258 -24.60 9.78 4.01
CA ILE A 258 -24.79 8.32 4.16
C ILE A 258 -24.86 7.88 5.63
N LEU A 259 -24.00 8.44 6.48
CA LEU A 259 -23.83 8.02 7.87
C LEU A 259 -25.11 8.06 8.72
N PRO A 260 -25.99 9.08 8.64
CA PRO A 260 -27.23 9.12 9.41
C PRO A 260 -28.13 7.91 9.17
N HIS A 261 -28.22 7.44 7.91
CA HIS A 261 -29.04 6.27 7.58
C HIS A 261 -28.39 4.97 8.06
N MET A 262 -27.06 4.85 7.94
CA MET A 262 -26.34 3.71 8.49
C MET A 262 -26.42 3.66 10.01
N GLN A 263 -26.48 4.83 10.66
CA GLN A 263 -26.59 4.98 12.11
C GLN A 263 -27.88 4.38 12.67
N VAL A 264 -28.97 4.39 11.90
CA VAL A 264 -30.25 3.74 12.27
C VAL A 264 -30.37 2.30 11.78
N GLY A 265 -29.27 1.70 11.32
CA GLY A 265 -29.18 0.27 10.98
C GLY A 265 -29.40 -0.08 9.51
N LYS A 266 -29.58 0.91 8.62
CA LYS A 266 -29.65 0.64 7.18
C LYS A 266 -28.33 0.09 6.65
N ARG A 267 -28.40 -0.84 5.70
CA ARG A 267 -27.21 -1.32 5.01
C ARG A 267 -26.66 -0.23 4.11
N TYR A 268 -25.41 -0.36 3.69
CA TYR A 268 -24.74 0.65 2.86
C TYR A 268 -25.49 0.94 1.55
N ASP A 269 -25.99 -0.09 0.88
CA ASP A 269 -26.79 0.00 -0.34
C ASP A 269 -28.06 0.82 -0.14
N GLU A 270 -28.78 0.56 0.95
CA GLU A 270 -30.00 1.28 1.34
C GLU A 270 -29.70 2.72 1.77
N ALA A 271 -28.64 2.93 2.55
CA ALA A 271 -28.22 4.23 3.04
C ALA A 271 -27.76 5.14 1.89
N CYS A 272 -27.10 4.60 0.88
CA CYS A 272 -26.78 5.33 -0.34
C CYS A 272 -28.07 5.83 -1.02
N LEU A 273 -29.05 4.94 -1.24
CA LEU A 273 -30.31 5.28 -1.91
C LEU A 273 -31.05 6.39 -1.18
N LEU A 274 -31.12 6.31 0.16
CA LEU A 274 -31.75 7.33 0.99
C LEU A 274 -31.00 8.67 0.97
N ALA A 275 -29.67 8.63 0.83
CA ALA A 275 -28.83 9.82 0.66
C ALA A 275 -28.84 10.38 -0.78
N GLY A 276 -29.67 9.84 -1.68
CA GLY A 276 -29.76 10.28 -3.08
C GLY A 276 -28.68 9.71 -3.99
N TYR A 277 -27.89 8.72 -3.52
CA TYR A 277 -26.87 8.03 -4.29
C TYR A 277 -27.33 6.64 -4.68
N HIS A 278 -26.98 6.17 -5.87
CA HIS A 278 -27.08 4.74 -6.14
C HIS A 278 -25.75 4.07 -5.78
N HIS A 279 -25.74 3.08 -4.89
CA HIS A 279 -24.49 2.39 -4.50
C HIS A 279 -23.76 1.73 -5.69
N SER A 280 -24.49 1.49 -6.79
CA SER A 280 -23.96 1.01 -8.07
C SER A 280 -23.89 2.07 -9.16
N GLN A 281 -24.20 3.36 -8.88
CA GLN A 281 -24.12 4.44 -9.86
C GLN A 281 -22.68 4.59 -10.34
N LEU A 282 -22.44 3.94 -11.46
CA LEU A 282 -21.78 4.56 -12.57
C LEU A 282 -22.64 5.81 -12.88
N THR A 283 -22.04 6.99 -12.78
CA THR A 283 -22.63 8.27 -13.19
C THR A 283 -23.42 8.11 -14.50
N GLU A 284 -24.51 8.88 -14.64
CA GLU A 284 -25.46 8.89 -15.77
C GLU A 284 -24.92 8.20 -17.03
N ASN A 285 -25.64 7.19 -17.52
CA ASN A 285 -25.36 6.48 -18.76
C ASN A 285 -25.31 7.49 -19.94
N SER A 286 -24.14 8.10 -20.14
CA SER A 286 -23.75 8.81 -21.36
C SER A 286 -23.40 7.80 -22.45
N ALA A 287 -24.29 6.82 -22.63
CA ALA A 287 -24.13 5.80 -23.65
C ALA A 287 -24.15 6.52 -25.01
N SER A 288 -23.05 6.40 -25.73
CA SER A 288 -22.84 7.06 -27.00
C SER A 288 -22.48 6.01 -28.05
N ARG A 289 -22.68 6.35 -29.32
CA ARG A 289 -22.39 5.43 -30.43
C ARG A 289 -20.93 4.97 -30.44
N TYR A 290 -19.99 5.82 -30.00
CA TYR A 290 -18.56 5.54 -29.96
C TYR A 290 -18.03 5.68 -28.55
N LEU A 291 -17.06 4.86 -28.18
CA LEU A 291 -16.36 5.02 -26.91
C LEU A 291 -15.67 6.40 -26.84
N PRO A 292 -15.89 7.20 -25.78
CA PRO A 292 -15.34 8.54 -25.62
C PRO A 292 -13.84 8.50 -25.29
N ALA A 293 -13.20 9.65 -25.02
CA ALA A 293 -11.87 9.64 -24.44
C ALA A 293 -11.86 8.93 -23.07
N LEU A 294 -10.71 8.35 -22.69
CA LEU A 294 -10.56 7.75 -21.37
C LEU A 294 -10.77 8.84 -20.30
N ASP A 295 -11.51 8.51 -19.24
CA ASP A 295 -11.80 9.42 -18.13
C ASP A 295 -10.60 9.56 -17.16
N ASP A 296 -10.68 10.46 -16.19
CA ASP A 296 -9.65 10.66 -15.17
C ASP A 296 -9.47 9.45 -14.23
N ASN A 297 -10.43 8.52 -14.24
CA ASN A 297 -10.32 7.24 -13.53
C ASN A 297 -9.46 6.22 -14.29
N ALA A 298 -9.05 6.54 -15.53
CA ALA A 298 -8.14 5.70 -16.28
C ALA A 298 -6.82 5.52 -15.53
N PRO A 299 -6.27 4.30 -15.51
CA PRO A 299 -5.02 4.05 -14.80
C PRO A 299 -3.90 4.97 -15.26
N ASN A 300 -3.15 5.58 -14.35
CA ASN A 300 -2.06 6.52 -14.67
C ASN A 300 -0.78 5.86 -15.23
N ASN A 301 -0.80 4.57 -15.52
CA ASN A 301 0.31 3.90 -16.21
C ASN A 301 0.24 4.19 -17.73
N PRO A 302 1.28 4.79 -18.34
CA PRO A 302 1.28 5.15 -19.76
C PRO A 302 1.18 3.94 -20.70
N VAL A 303 1.72 2.78 -20.33
CA VAL A 303 1.62 1.53 -21.10
C VAL A 303 0.16 1.09 -21.16
N VAL A 304 -0.53 1.13 -20.03
CA VAL A 304 -1.96 0.78 -19.97
C VAL A 304 -2.84 1.81 -20.64
N LYS A 305 -2.59 3.12 -20.45
CA LYS A 305 -3.32 4.16 -21.20
C LYS A 305 -3.18 3.97 -22.70
N ARG A 306 -2.00 3.58 -23.20
CA ARG A 306 -1.78 3.26 -24.61
C ARG A 306 -2.62 2.05 -25.03
N ALA A 307 -2.54 0.94 -24.29
CA ALA A 307 -3.30 -0.28 -24.60
C ALA A 307 -4.81 -0.02 -24.62
N LEU A 308 -5.34 0.68 -23.61
CA LEU A 308 -6.76 1.08 -23.53
C LEU A 308 -7.17 1.97 -24.71
N ASN A 309 -6.33 2.93 -25.10
CA ASN A 309 -6.60 3.79 -26.25
C ASN A 309 -6.58 3.01 -27.57
N GLN A 310 -5.69 2.04 -27.73
CA GLN A 310 -5.68 1.18 -28.93
C GLN A 310 -6.94 0.31 -28.98
N ALA A 311 -7.32 -0.32 -27.86
CA ALA A 311 -8.56 -1.09 -27.76
C ALA A 311 -9.79 -0.21 -28.10
N ARG A 312 -9.85 1.02 -27.56
CA ARG A 312 -10.87 2.02 -27.92
C ARG A 312 -10.91 2.29 -29.42
N LYS A 313 -9.76 2.56 -30.04
CA LYS A 313 -9.67 2.86 -31.47
C LYS A 313 -10.18 1.70 -32.33
N VAL A 314 -9.81 0.47 -31.98
CA VAL A 314 -10.27 -0.74 -32.66
C VAL A 314 -11.78 -0.91 -32.54
N VAL A 315 -12.33 -0.81 -31.33
CA VAL A 315 -13.80 -0.89 -31.12
C VAL A 315 -14.53 0.19 -31.92
N ASN A 316 -14.08 1.44 -31.87
CA ASN A 316 -14.69 2.52 -32.63
C ASN A 316 -14.55 2.33 -34.15
N ALA A 317 -13.48 1.70 -34.64
CA ALA A 317 -13.32 1.37 -36.05
C ALA A 317 -14.30 0.28 -36.49
N ILE A 318 -14.45 -0.79 -35.72
CA ILE A 318 -15.44 -1.85 -35.97
C ILE A 318 -16.85 -1.26 -36.01
N ILE A 319 -17.18 -0.32 -35.11
CA ILE A 319 -18.51 0.32 -35.08
C ILE A 319 -18.75 1.23 -36.30
N ARG A 320 -17.71 1.89 -36.81
CA ARG A 320 -17.82 2.70 -38.03
C ARG A 320 -18.15 1.83 -39.25
N GLU A 321 -17.52 0.66 -39.33
CA GLU A 321 -17.66 -0.26 -40.46
C GLU A 321 -18.95 -1.09 -40.40
N TYR A 322 -19.23 -1.69 -39.23
CA TYR A 322 -20.27 -2.72 -39.08
C TYR A 322 -21.46 -2.30 -38.20
N GLY A 323 -21.43 -1.09 -37.64
CA GLY A 323 -22.46 -0.63 -36.69
C GLY A 323 -22.25 -1.11 -35.24
N PRO A 324 -23.17 -0.76 -34.33
CA PRO A 324 -23.01 -1.06 -32.91
C PRO A 324 -23.06 -2.57 -32.63
N PRO A 325 -22.14 -3.13 -31.82
CA PRO A 325 -22.14 -4.55 -31.52
C PRO A 325 -23.33 -4.93 -30.63
N ARG A 326 -23.80 -6.17 -30.77
CA ARG A 326 -24.78 -6.74 -29.84
C ARG A 326 -24.18 -6.99 -28.45
N LEU A 327 -22.91 -7.40 -28.42
CA LEU A 327 -22.22 -7.81 -27.19
C LEU A 327 -20.71 -7.65 -27.38
N VAL A 328 -20.00 -7.29 -26.32
CA VAL A 328 -18.53 -7.18 -26.34
C VAL A 328 -17.93 -8.23 -25.41
N HIS A 329 -17.09 -9.12 -25.95
CA HIS A 329 -16.37 -10.11 -25.16
C HIS A 329 -14.95 -9.63 -24.89
N ILE A 330 -14.54 -9.65 -23.63
CA ILE A 330 -13.19 -9.25 -23.20
C ILE A 330 -12.55 -10.42 -22.46
N GLU A 331 -11.39 -10.88 -22.93
CA GLU A 331 -10.59 -11.84 -22.19
C GLU A 331 -9.93 -11.16 -20.97
N MET A 332 -10.21 -11.67 -19.77
CA MET A 332 -9.53 -11.27 -18.53
C MET A 332 -8.60 -12.36 -18.03
N ALA A 333 -7.47 -11.94 -17.46
CA ALA A 333 -6.52 -12.88 -16.87
C ALA A 333 -7.03 -13.48 -15.54
N ARG A 334 -7.14 -14.82 -15.58
CA ARG A 334 -6.99 -15.89 -14.57
C ARG A 334 -7.82 -15.93 -13.27
N ASP A 335 -8.33 -14.86 -12.68
CA ASP A 335 -8.75 -14.95 -11.26
C ASP A 335 -10.23 -15.31 -10.97
N LEU A 336 -11.11 -15.40 -11.96
CA LEU A 336 -12.56 -15.61 -11.72
C LEU A 336 -13.02 -17.08 -11.55
N SER A 337 -12.19 -18.07 -11.89
CA SER A 337 -12.63 -19.49 -12.01
C SER A 337 -11.95 -20.47 -11.04
N ARG A 338 -11.26 -20.00 -10.00
CA ARG A 338 -10.58 -20.92 -9.06
C ARG A 338 -11.59 -21.80 -8.30
N PRO A 339 -11.39 -23.12 -8.21
CA PRO A 339 -12.16 -24.02 -7.35
C PRO A 339 -12.19 -23.58 -5.87
N LEU A 340 -13.21 -24.03 -5.12
CA LEU A 340 -13.42 -23.62 -3.72
C LEU A 340 -12.23 -23.99 -2.82
N ASP A 341 -11.67 -25.17 -2.99
CA ASP A 341 -10.47 -25.66 -2.29
C ASP A 341 -9.24 -24.79 -2.59
N GLU A 342 -9.04 -24.39 -3.86
CA GLU A 342 -7.95 -23.49 -4.23
C GLU A 342 -8.14 -22.10 -3.60
N ARG A 343 -9.38 -21.57 -3.59
CA ARG A 343 -9.69 -20.29 -2.93
C ARG A 343 -9.44 -20.37 -1.43
N GLN A 344 -9.89 -21.43 -0.76
CA GLN A 344 -9.67 -21.66 0.66
C GLN A 344 -8.19 -21.81 1.00
N LYS A 345 -7.42 -22.51 0.16
CA LYS A 345 -5.97 -22.60 0.32
C LYS A 345 -5.29 -21.24 0.23
N ILE A 346 -5.64 -20.44 -0.77
CA ILE A 346 -5.10 -19.07 -0.95
C ILE A 346 -5.48 -18.18 0.23
N GLU A 347 -6.73 -18.23 0.68
CA GLU A 347 -7.21 -17.47 1.82
C GLU A 347 -6.47 -17.86 3.10
N LYS A 348 -6.30 -19.17 3.34
CA LYS A 348 -5.51 -19.69 4.47
C LYS A 348 -4.05 -19.21 4.40
N GLU A 349 -3.41 -19.34 3.24
CA GLU A 349 -2.05 -18.86 3.03
C GLU A 349 -1.92 -17.34 3.28
N GLN A 350 -2.85 -16.53 2.74
CA GLN A 350 -2.88 -15.09 2.96
C GLN A 350 -3.07 -14.72 4.42
N LYS A 351 -3.98 -15.42 5.13
CA LYS A 351 -4.22 -15.24 6.56
C LYS A 351 -2.95 -15.56 7.36
N THR A 352 -2.32 -16.72 7.12
CA THR A 352 -1.06 -17.09 7.79
C THR A 352 0.05 -16.08 7.52
N PHE A 353 0.17 -15.56 6.29
CA PHE A 353 1.15 -14.51 6.00
C PHE A 353 0.82 -13.19 6.69
N GLY A 354 -0.46 -12.82 6.76
CA GLY A 354 -0.92 -11.62 7.45
C GLY A 354 -0.62 -11.67 8.95
N GLU A 355 -0.96 -12.79 9.60
CA GLU A 355 -0.71 -13.03 11.03
C GLU A 355 0.78 -13.02 11.35
N ARG A 356 1.59 -13.75 10.58
CA ARG A 356 3.05 -13.74 10.76
C ARG A 356 3.65 -12.36 10.55
N ASN A 357 3.19 -11.62 9.54
CA ASN A 357 3.69 -10.26 9.32
C ASN A 357 3.31 -9.32 10.47
N GLU A 358 2.11 -9.45 11.06
CA GLU A 358 1.74 -8.65 12.22
C GLU A 358 2.55 -9.02 13.45
N GLN A 359 2.79 -10.31 13.69
CA GLN A 359 3.70 -10.77 14.75
C GLN A 359 5.09 -10.13 14.58
N TYR A 360 5.65 -10.15 13.37
CA TYR A 360 6.95 -9.54 13.12
C TYR A 360 6.97 -8.02 13.30
N ARG A 361 5.84 -7.32 13.10
CA ARG A 361 5.72 -5.90 13.45
C ARG A 361 5.65 -5.67 14.95
N GLN A 362 5.04 -6.58 15.70
CA GLN A 362 4.99 -6.51 17.16
C GLN A 362 6.39 -6.72 17.74
N GLU A 363 7.10 -7.76 17.29
CA GLU A 363 8.49 -8.02 17.71
C GLU A 363 9.39 -6.81 17.39
N PHE A 364 9.24 -6.19 16.20
CA PHE A 364 9.94 -4.93 15.90
C PHE A 364 9.57 -3.82 16.87
N ALA A 365 8.29 -3.65 17.19
CA ALA A 365 7.84 -2.59 18.09
C ALA A 365 8.30 -2.80 19.55
N GLU A 366 8.43 -4.05 19.99
CA GLU A 366 8.99 -4.42 21.28
C GLU A 366 10.49 -4.10 21.35
N GLU A 367 11.22 -4.37 20.28
CA GLU A 367 12.67 -4.16 20.21
C GLU A 367 13.06 -2.68 20.04
N PHE A 368 12.32 -1.92 19.23
CA PHE A 368 12.67 -0.53 18.89
C PHE A 368 11.73 0.53 19.49
N GLY A 369 10.75 0.13 20.31
CA GLY A 369 9.80 1.03 20.96
C GLY A 369 8.81 1.73 20.02
N ARG A 370 8.81 1.42 18.71
CA ARG A 370 7.93 2.02 17.70
C ARG A 370 7.56 1.04 16.59
N ARG A 371 6.45 1.29 15.89
CA ARG A 371 6.10 0.48 14.70
C ARG A 371 7.04 0.79 13.52
N PRO A 372 7.37 -0.22 12.69
CA PRO A 372 8.20 -0.01 11.52
C PRO A 372 7.44 0.67 10.38
N THR A 373 8.12 1.51 9.61
CA THR A 373 7.69 1.96 8.29
C THR A 373 7.68 0.79 7.30
N GLY A 374 7.07 0.97 6.12
CA GLY A 374 7.01 -0.08 5.10
C GLY A 374 8.40 -0.58 4.67
N ARG A 375 9.37 0.32 4.51
CA ARG A 375 10.74 -0.01 4.09
C ARG A 375 11.53 -0.69 5.21
N GLU A 376 11.43 -0.20 6.44
CA GLU A 376 12.05 -0.85 7.61
C GLU A 376 11.50 -2.25 7.82
N PHE A 377 10.18 -2.41 7.67
CA PHE A 377 9.56 -3.73 7.78
C PHE A 377 10.04 -4.69 6.69
N GLU A 378 10.24 -4.20 5.45
CA GLU A 378 10.82 -5.02 4.39
C GLU A 378 12.27 -5.43 4.69
N LYS A 379 13.11 -4.51 5.21
CA LYS A 379 14.46 -4.81 5.68
C LYS A 379 14.43 -5.85 6.81
N TRP A 380 13.57 -5.68 7.81
CA TRP A 380 13.40 -6.59 8.93
C TRP A 380 13.01 -8.00 8.49
N LEU A 381 12.06 -8.12 7.55
CA LEU A 381 11.67 -9.41 6.98
C LEU A 381 12.86 -10.10 6.30
N LEU A 382 13.63 -9.38 5.49
CA LEU A 382 14.78 -9.94 4.79
C LEU A 382 15.92 -10.30 5.73
N TYR A 383 16.19 -9.47 6.76
CA TYR A 383 17.17 -9.76 7.81
C TYR A 383 16.89 -11.11 8.47
N ARG A 384 15.63 -11.37 8.86
CA ARG A 384 15.22 -12.63 9.47
C ARG A 384 15.21 -13.81 8.49
N GLU A 385 14.83 -13.54 7.24
CA GLU A 385 14.87 -14.54 6.17
C GLU A 385 16.32 -14.97 5.89
N GLN A 386 17.29 -14.09 6.12
CA GLN A 386 18.73 -14.28 5.86
C GLN A 386 19.57 -14.63 7.10
N ASP A 387 18.93 -14.99 8.22
CA ASP A 387 19.62 -15.30 9.48
C ASP A 387 20.58 -14.19 9.93
N GLY A 388 20.20 -12.94 9.71
CA GLY A 388 20.96 -11.76 10.10
C GLY A 388 22.22 -11.51 9.29
N LYS A 389 22.36 -12.10 8.10
CA LYS A 389 23.55 -11.98 7.25
C LYS A 389 23.27 -11.17 5.98
N CYS A 390 24.30 -10.47 5.52
CA CYS A 390 24.33 -9.89 4.18
C CYS A 390 24.21 -10.99 3.13
N ALA A 391 23.32 -10.84 2.15
CA ALA A 391 23.10 -11.90 1.18
C ALA A 391 24.33 -12.21 0.32
N TYR A 392 25.23 -11.25 0.07
CA TYR A 392 26.40 -11.45 -0.81
C TYR A 392 27.69 -11.72 -0.05
N SER A 393 28.06 -10.84 0.88
CA SER A 393 29.29 -11.03 1.66
C SER A 393 29.16 -12.09 2.77
N LEU A 394 27.92 -12.49 3.12
CA LEU A 394 27.61 -13.40 4.23
C LEU A 394 28.06 -12.90 5.61
N LEU A 395 28.56 -11.66 5.69
CA LEU A 395 28.92 -11.00 6.94
C LEU A 395 27.65 -10.74 7.77
N PRO A 396 27.74 -10.84 9.11
CA PRO A 396 26.66 -10.43 9.99
C PRO A 396 26.26 -8.97 9.74
N ILE A 397 24.95 -8.70 9.72
CA ILE A 397 24.38 -7.36 9.69
C ILE A 397 24.13 -6.95 11.13
N ASN A 398 24.66 -5.80 11.54
CA ASN A 398 24.35 -5.24 12.84
C ASN A 398 22.91 -4.71 12.84
N LEU A 399 22.09 -5.20 13.77
CA LEU A 399 20.67 -4.90 13.79
C LEU A 399 20.37 -3.44 14.20
N ASN A 400 21.14 -2.86 15.12
CA ASN A 400 20.95 -1.45 15.50
C ASN A 400 21.28 -0.54 14.30
N GLN A 401 22.41 -0.79 13.63
CA GLN A 401 22.78 -0.03 12.42
C GLN A 401 21.81 -0.24 11.26
N LEU A 402 21.18 -1.42 11.13
CA LEU A 402 20.15 -1.68 10.11
C LEU A 402 18.97 -0.70 10.20
N ILE A 403 18.62 -0.29 11.42
CA ILE A 403 17.48 0.56 11.73
C ILE A 403 17.88 2.02 11.86
N ASP A 404 18.97 2.30 12.58
CA ASP A 404 19.40 3.66 12.91
C ASP A 404 20.16 4.34 11.77
N ASP A 405 20.85 3.56 10.93
CA ASP A 405 21.60 4.08 9.78
C ASP A 405 20.94 3.64 8.45
N ALA A 406 20.24 4.60 7.84
CA ALA A 406 19.59 4.41 6.55
C ALA A 406 20.56 4.01 5.42
N THR A 407 21.85 4.35 5.55
CA THR A 407 22.91 4.13 4.56
C THR A 407 23.72 2.86 4.78
N TYR A 408 23.55 2.18 5.92
CA TYR A 408 24.29 0.96 6.25
C TYR A 408 23.96 -0.23 5.33
N SER A 409 22.69 -0.35 4.93
CA SER A 409 22.18 -1.48 4.18
C SER A 409 21.11 -1.10 3.16
N GLU A 410 21.01 -1.90 2.10
CA GLU A 410 20.07 -1.72 1.01
C GLU A 410 19.31 -3.01 0.69
N ILE A 411 18.13 -2.85 0.11
CA ILE A 411 17.36 -3.95 -0.46
C ILE A 411 17.72 -4.00 -1.95
N ASP A 412 18.42 -5.05 -2.36
CA ASP A 412 18.84 -5.24 -3.75
C ASP A 412 17.91 -6.19 -4.51
N HIS A 413 17.77 -5.96 -5.82
CA HIS A 413 17.21 -6.89 -6.78
C HIS A 413 18.32 -7.83 -7.27
N ALA A 414 18.28 -9.09 -6.82
CA ALA A 414 19.26 -10.10 -7.20
C ALA A 414 19.39 -10.22 -8.73
N LEU A 415 18.28 -10.42 -9.44
CA LEU A 415 18.20 -10.17 -10.87
C LEU A 415 17.91 -8.68 -11.10
N PRO A 416 18.85 -7.91 -11.67
CA PRO A 416 18.71 -6.46 -11.75
C PRO A 416 17.37 -6.04 -12.36
N TYR A 417 16.69 -5.09 -11.73
CA TYR A 417 15.36 -4.65 -12.16
C TYR A 417 15.35 -4.17 -13.62
N SER A 418 16.40 -3.46 -14.06
CA SER A 418 16.54 -2.99 -15.45
C SER A 418 16.53 -4.13 -16.50
N ARG A 419 16.94 -5.34 -16.09
CA ARG A 419 16.99 -6.55 -16.92
C ARG A 419 15.75 -7.42 -16.74
N SER A 420 15.19 -7.53 -15.53
CA SER A 420 14.13 -8.49 -15.19
C SER A 420 12.72 -7.91 -15.05
N PHE A 421 12.60 -6.62 -14.73
CA PHE A 421 11.36 -5.97 -14.27
C PHE A 421 10.67 -6.73 -13.12
N ASP A 422 11.44 -7.54 -12.37
CA ASP A 422 10.94 -8.35 -11.28
C ASP A 422 11.11 -7.60 -9.95
N ASP A 423 10.08 -6.87 -9.53
CA ASP A 423 10.03 -6.24 -8.20
C ASP A 423 9.40 -7.15 -7.13
N THR A 424 9.27 -8.45 -7.40
CA THR A 424 8.68 -9.37 -6.42
C THR A 424 9.65 -9.61 -5.27
N ARG A 425 9.11 -9.90 -4.07
CA ARG A 425 9.92 -10.25 -2.89
C ARG A 425 10.87 -11.43 -3.10
N ASN A 426 10.56 -12.33 -4.04
CA ASN A 426 11.45 -13.45 -4.38
C ASN A 426 12.74 -12.99 -5.09
N ASN A 427 12.76 -11.78 -5.64
CA ASN A 427 13.95 -11.19 -6.25
C ASN A 427 14.70 -10.22 -5.33
N LYS A 428 14.18 -9.94 -4.13
CA LYS A 428 14.74 -8.97 -3.20
C LYS A 428 15.59 -9.64 -2.12
N VAL A 429 16.73 -9.06 -1.79
CA VAL A 429 17.62 -9.48 -0.70
C VAL A 429 18.15 -8.28 0.07
N LEU A 430 18.47 -8.48 1.35
CA LEU A 430 19.12 -7.47 2.18
C LEU A 430 20.63 -7.60 2.08
N VAL A 431 21.31 -6.51 1.78
CA VAL A 431 22.76 -6.49 1.61
C VAL A 431 23.35 -5.24 2.26
N LEU A 432 24.64 -5.30 2.57
CA LEU A 432 25.39 -4.09 2.92
C LEU A 432 25.40 -3.17 1.69
N THR A 433 25.31 -1.86 1.92
CA THR A 433 25.25 -0.86 0.85
C THR A 433 26.42 -0.98 -0.13
N ARG A 434 27.62 -1.25 0.39
CA ARG A 434 28.82 -1.51 -0.43
C ARG A 434 28.60 -2.66 -1.42
N GLU A 435 28.11 -3.80 -0.94
CA GLU A 435 27.90 -5.00 -1.77
C GLU A 435 26.89 -4.75 -2.90
N ASN A 436 25.81 -4.01 -2.62
CA ASN A 436 24.84 -3.67 -3.65
C ASN A 436 25.46 -2.80 -4.76
N ARG A 437 26.20 -1.77 -4.33
CA ARG A 437 26.82 -0.80 -5.23
C ARG A 437 27.91 -1.45 -6.08
N ASP A 438 28.68 -2.37 -5.50
CA ASP A 438 29.74 -3.12 -6.19
C ASP A 438 29.14 -4.11 -7.19
N LYS A 439 28.04 -4.81 -6.82
CA LYS A 439 27.30 -5.67 -7.75
C LYS A 439 26.82 -4.91 -8.99
N GLY A 440 26.17 -3.76 -8.81
CA GLY A 440 25.62 -2.95 -9.90
C GLY A 440 24.59 -3.73 -10.73
N ASN A 441 24.66 -3.62 -12.08
CA ASN A 441 23.69 -4.24 -12.99
C ASN A 441 23.99 -5.72 -13.32
N ARG A 442 24.69 -6.43 -12.42
CA ARG A 442 25.06 -7.84 -12.57
C ARG A 442 24.13 -8.75 -11.77
N THR A 443 24.02 -10.02 -12.16
CA THR A 443 23.38 -11.06 -11.32
C THR A 443 24.32 -11.50 -10.19
N PRO A 444 23.86 -12.25 -9.16
CA PRO A 444 24.77 -12.77 -8.13
C PRO A 444 25.82 -13.70 -8.74
N TYR A 445 25.46 -14.47 -9.78
CA TYR A 445 26.39 -15.34 -10.50
C TYR A 445 27.50 -14.55 -11.21
N GLU A 446 27.15 -13.44 -11.86
CA GLU A 446 28.10 -12.56 -12.54
C GLU A 446 28.95 -11.73 -11.55
N TYR A 447 28.38 -11.35 -10.40
CA TYR A 447 29.07 -10.54 -9.38
C TYR A 447 30.06 -11.34 -8.55
N LEU A 448 29.63 -12.50 -8.06
CA LEU A 448 30.44 -13.36 -7.18
C LEU A 448 31.36 -14.30 -7.97
N ASP A 449 31.59 -14.04 -9.26
CA ASP A 449 32.44 -14.86 -10.13
C ASP A 449 32.09 -16.36 -10.12
N GLY A 450 30.80 -16.66 -10.34
CA GLY A 450 30.33 -18.04 -10.43
C GLY A 450 30.76 -18.75 -11.72
N ALA A 451 31.26 -18.02 -12.73
CA ALA A 451 31.84 -18.61 -13.94
C ALA A 451 33.13 -19.38 -13.65
N SER A 452 33.93 -18.86 -12.70
CA SER A 452 35.17 -19.49 -12.23
C SER A 452 34.97 -20.36 -10.99
N ASP A 453 33.71 -20.57 -10.56
CA ASP A 453 33.35 -21.28 -9.32
C ASP A 453 34.10 -20.75 -8.08
N SER A 454 34.17 -19.43 -7.95
CA SER A 454 34.92 -18.77 -6.89
C SER A 454 34.51 -19.25 -5.49
N PRO A 455 35.40 -19.16 -4.48
CA PRO A 455 35.05 -19.45 -3.09
C PRO A 455 33.81 -18.66 -2.61
N GLN A 456 33.68 -17.41 -3.05
CA GLN A 456 32.56 -16.52 -2.72
C GLN A 456 31.25 -17.05 -3.32
N TRP A 457 31.26 -17.47 -4.60
CA TRP A 457 30.10 -18.07 -5.25
C TRP A 457 29.69 -19.37 -4.55
N ARG A 458 30.63 -20.27 -4.24
CA ARG A 458 30.33 -21.53 -3.56
C ARG A 458 29.73 -21.32 -2.17
N ALA A 459 30.26 -20.36 -1.41
CA ALA A 459 29.72 -20.00 -0.10
C ALA A 459 28.29 -19.44 -0.23
N PHE A 460 28.06 -18.54 -1.18
CA PHE A 460 26.73 -18.00 -1.49
C PHE A 460 25.76 -19.10 -1.92
N GLU A 461 26.17 -19.99 -2.82
CA GLU A 461 25.35 -21.10 -3.29
C GLU A 461 24.95 -22.03 -2.15
N ALA A 462 25.90 -22.39 -1.28
CA ALA A 462 25.65 -23.20 -0.09
C ALA A 462 24.67 -22.49 0.87
N PHE A 463 24.85 -21.18 1.10
CA PHE A 463 23.94 -20.39 1.94
C PHE A 463 22.51 -20.38 1.38
N VAL A 464 22.34 -20.11 0.09
CA VAL A 464 21.01 -20.06 -0.55
C VAL A 464 20.32 -21.44 -0.55
N ARG A 465 21.07 -22.52 -0.77
CA ARG A 465 20.53 -23.90 -0.78
C ARG A 465 20.16 -24.39 0.62
N SER A 466 20.98 -24.09 1.62
CA SER A 466 20.74 -24.51 3.01
C SER A 466 19.66 -23.69 3.71
N ASN A 467 19.37 -22.48 3.24
CA ASN A 467 18.34 -21.63 3.82
C ASN A 467 16.91 -22.17 3.52
N HIS A 468 16.31 -22.78 4.55
CA HIS A 468 14.96 -23.36 4.49
C HIS A 468 13.84 -22.30 4.42
N LYS A 469 14.12 -21.03 4.76
CA LYS A 469 13.14 -19.93 4.71
C LYS A 469 12.92 -19.43 3.28
N TYR A 470 13.92 -19.63 2.41
CA TYR A 470 13.79 -19.30 0.99
C TYR A 470 12.86 -20.27 0.26
N ARG A 471 11.86 -19.70 -0.40
CA ARG A 471 11.03 -20.43 -1.37
C ARG A 471 11.86 -20.82 -2.58
N GLN A 472 11.45 -21.90 -3.25
CA GLN A 472 12.11 -22.35 -4.48
C GLN A 472 12.22 -21.22 -5.52
N ALA A 473 11.14 -20.45 -5.71
CA ALA A 473 11.14 -19.31 -6.62
C ALA A 473 12.21 -18.24 -6.31
N LYS A 474 12.58 -18.05 -5.04
CA LYS A 474 13.68 -17.14 -4.64
C LYS A 474 15.04 -17.77 -4.91
N ARG A 475 15.21 -19.05 -4.57
CA ARG A 475 16.44 -19.82 -4.90
C ARG A 475 16.74 -19.80 -6.39
N ASP A 476 15.73 -20.03 -7.23
CA ASP A 476 15.88 -20.04 -8.69
C ASP A 476 16.32 -18.68 -9.27
N ARG A 477 15.98 -17.58 -8.61
CA ARG A 477 16.42 -16.23 -8.99
C ARG A 477 17.85 -15.96 -8.53
N LEU A 478 18.15 -16.30 -7.27
CA LEU A 478 19.45 -16.07 -6.66
C LEU A 478 20.55 -16.91 -7.31
N LEU A 479 20.25 -18.17 -7.64
CA LEU A 479 21.21 -19.14 -8.21
C LEU A 479 21.23 -19.16 -9.74
N ARG A 480 20.61 -18.17 -10.38
CA ARG A 480 20.46 -18.18 -11.84
C ARG A 480 21.81 -17.94 -12.53
N LYS A 481 22.33 -18.98 -13.17
CA LYS A 481 23.60 -18.93 -13.92
C LYS A 481 23.45 -18.27 -15.29
N HIS A 482 22.34 -18.53 -15.98
CA HIS A 482 22.05 -17.98 -17.31
C HIS A 482 20.96 -16.91 -17.25
N PHE A 483 21.34 -15.67 -17.55
CA PHE A 483 20.43 -14.53 -17.63
C PHE A 483 20.82 -13.60 -18.78
N GLY A 484 20.82 -14.15 -20.00
CA GLY A 484 21.13 -13.43 -21.23
C GLY A 484 20.00 -12.47 -21.65
N LYS A 485 20.14 -11.90 -22.86
CA LYS A 485 19.16 -10.94 -23.39
C LYS A 485 17.78 -11.56 -23.59
N ASP A 486 17.71 -12.81 -24.03
CA ASP A 486 16.46 -13.49 -24.34
C ASP A 486 15.71 -13.91 -23.07
N GLU A 487 16.40 -14.43 -22.05
CA GLU A 487 15.77 -14.73 -20.76
C GLU A 487 15.32 -13.47 -20.04
N ALA A 488 16.11 -12.40 -20.14
CA ALA A 488 15.74 -11.08 -19.62
C ALA A 488 14.45 -10.60 -20.31
N ALA A 489 14.34 -10.68 -21.63
CA ALA A 489 13.12 -10.34 -22.38
C ALA A 489 11.90 -11.17 -21.91
N GLY A 490 12.06 -12.49 -21.79
CA GLY A 490 10.99 -13.36 -21.28
C GLY A 490 10.60 -13.08 -19.82
N PHE A 491 11.48 -12.55 -18.98
CA PHE A 491 11.14 -12.07 -17.64
C PHE A 491 10.33 -10.76 -17.68
N LYS A 492 10.72 -9.82 -18.55
CA LYS A 492 9.99 -8.56 -18.75
C LYS A 492 8.55 -8.81 -19.17
N GLU A 493 8.34 -9.65 -20.17
CA GLU A 493 7.00 -10.01 -20.67
C GLU A 493 6.11 -10.67 -19.61
N ARG A 494 6.69 -11.52 -18.76
CA ARG A 494 5.94 -12.21 -17.69
C ARG A 494 5.59 -11.31 -16.51
N ASN A 495 6.44 -10.32 -16.22
CA ASN A 495 6.28 -9.43 -15.07
C ASN A 495 5.50 -8.14 -15.41
N LEU A 496 5.21 -7.89 -16.69
CA LEU A 496 4.21 -6.93 -17.15
C LEU A 496 2.81 -7.34 -16.64
N THR A 497 2.55 -6.96 -15.39
CA THR A 497 1.31 -7.20 -14.64
C THR A 497 0.15 -6.30 -15.13
N ASP A 498 0.38 -5.60 -16.25
CA ASP A 498 -0.39 -4.47 -16.74
C ASP A 498 -1.75 -4.83 -17.38
N THR A 499 -2.04 -6.12 -17.59
CA THR A 499 -3.25 -6.54 -18.32
C THR A 499 -4.50 -6.65 -17.45
N ARG A 500 -4.39 -7.02 -16.16
CA ARG A 500 -5.58 -7.34 -15.33
C ARG A 500 -6.45 -6.13 -14.99
N TYR A 501 -5.85 -5.04 -14.54
CA TYR A 501 -6.61 -3.85 -14.20
C TYR A 501 -7.05 -3.09 -15.45
N ALA A 502 -6.29 -3.15 -16.55
CA ALA A 502 -6.65 -2.62 -17.85
C ALA A 502 -7.95 -3.25 -18.37
N CYS A 503 -8.05 -4.59 -18.39
CA CYS A 503 -9.27 -5.26 -18.85
C CYS A 503 -10.48 -4.94 -17.98
N ARG A 504 -10.31 -4.87 -16.64
CA ARG A 504 -11.41 -4.52 -15.73
C ARG A 504 -11.90 -3.09 -15.95
N TYR A 505 -10.98 -2.15 -16.12
CA TYR A 505 -11.32 -0.78 -16.47
C TYR A 505 -12.03 -0.73 -17.82
N PHE A 506 -11.48 -1.39 -18.85
CA PHE A 506 -12.06 -1.37 -20.21
C PHE A 506 -13.46 -1.97 -20.25
N LYS A 507 -13.71 -3.06 -19.51
CA LYS A 507 -15.04 -3.64 -19.32
C LYS A 507 -16.03 -2.60 -18.79
N ASN A 508 -15.69 -1.98 -17.66
CA ASN A 508 -16.55 -0.95 -17.06
C ASN A 508 -16.72 0.26 -18.00
N PHE A 509 -15.68 0.64 -18.72
CA PHE A 509 -15.71 1.73 -19.69
C PHE A 509 -16.68 1.44 -20.85
N VAL A 510 -16.67 0.21 -21.39
CA VAL A 510 -17.63 -0.23 -22.41
C VAL A 510 -19.05 -0.27 -21.86
N GLU A 511 -19.24 -0.85 -20.67
CA GLU A 511 -20.57 -0.95 -20.05
C GLU A 511 -21.20 0.42 -19.80
N ARG A 512 -20.40 1.42 -19.43
CA ARG A 512 -20.86 2.80 -19.17
C ARG A 512 -21.14 3.59 -20.44
N HIS A 513 -20.20 3.57 -21.39
CA HIS A 513 -20.17 4.59 -22.43
C HIS A 513 -20.56 4.09 -23.81
N LEU A 514 -20.58 2.77 -24.07
CA LEU A 514 -20.88 2.25 -25.39
C LEU A 514 -22.37 1.92 -25.51
N ALA A 515 -23.07 2.59 -26.42
CA ALA A 515 -24.39 2.17 -26.88
C ALA A 515 -24.26 0.89 -27.72
N LEU A 516 -24.96 -0.18 -27.29
CA LEU A 516 -25.02 -1.43 -28.02
C LEU A 516 -26.20 -1.43 -29.01
N HIS A 517 -26.29 -2.47 -29.81
CA HIS A 517 -27.41 -2.71 -30.71
C HIS A 517 -28.77 -2.67 -29.96
N PRO A 518 -29.86 -2.16 -30.55
CA PRO A 518 -31.19 -2.09 -29.90
C PRO A 518 -31.68 -3.43 -29.34
N ASP A 519 -31.38 -4.54 -30.01
CA ASP A 519 -31.80 -5.89 -29.59
C ASP A 519 -30.91 -6.51 -28.50
N SER A 520 -29.96 -5.76 -27.93
CA SER A 520 -29.07 -6.25 -26.88
C SER A 520 -29.80 -6.46 -25.56
N GLY A 521 -29.44 -7.53 -24.85
CA GLY A 521 -29.94 -7.79 -23.49
C GLY A 521 -29.28 -6.91 -22.42
N ALA A 522 -29.69 -7.09 -21.16
CA ALA A 522 -29.15 -6.33 -20.03
C ALA A 522 -27.63 -6.51 -19.83
N GLN A 523 -27.09 -7.66 -20.24
CA GLN A 523 -25.65 -7.93 -20.18
C GLN A 523 -24.94 -7.32 -21.40
N ARG A 524 -24.18 -6.25 -21.17
CA ARG A 524 -23.50 -5.47 -22.23
C ARG A 524 -22.09 -5.97 -22.56
N CYS A 525 -21.40 -6.55 -21.58
CA CYS A 525 -20.06 -7.07 -21.74
C CYS A 525 -19.91 -8.42 -21.04
N VAL A 526 -19.23 -9.36 -21.69
CA VAL A 526 -18.90 -10.67 -21.13
C VAL A 526 -17.40 -10.74 -20.90
N VAL A 527 -17.03 -11.16 -19.70
CA VAL A 527 -15.65 -11.47 -19.38
C VAL A 527 -15.41 -12.95 -19.59
N VAL A 528 -14.43 -13.29 -20.42
CA VAL A 528 -13.98 -14.67 -20.65
C VAL A 528 -12.65 -14.86 -19.94
N SER A 529 -12.45 -16.00 -19.26
CA SER A 529 -11.14 -16.30 -18.67
C SER A 529 -10.21 -16.89 -19.72
N GLY A 530 -8.93 -16.52 -19.71
CA GLY A 530 -7.97 -17.12 -20.64
C GLY A 530 -7.79 -18.64 -20.49
N GLN A 531 -8.16 -19.22 -19.34
CA GLN A 531 -8.24 -20.67 -19.16
C GLN A 531 -9.37 -21.28 -19.99
N LEU A 532 -10.56 -20.66 -19.98
CA LEU A 532 -11.68 -21.09 -20.81
C LEU A 532 -11.34 -20.95 -22.30
N THR A 533 -10.74 -19.83 -22.71
CA THR A 533 -10.27 -19.64 -24.09
C THR A 533 -9.25 -20.72 -24.47
N SER A 534 -8.27 -21.01 -23.61
CA SER A 534 -7.28 -22.06 -23.88
C SER A 534 -7.90 -23.46 -23.95
N PHE A 535 -8.88 -23.75 -23.10
CA PHE A 535 -9.60 -25.03 -23.10
C PHE A 535 -10.42 -25.20 -24.38
N LEU A 536 -11.24 -24.20 -24.74
CA LEU A 536 -12.05 -24.22 -25.96
C LEU A 536 -11.16 -24.32 -27.20
N ARG A 537 -10.08 -23.54 -27.27
CA ARG A 537 -9.13 -23.57 -28.36
C ARG A 537 -8.51 -24.96 -28.56
N SER A 538 -8.13 -25.63 -27.46
CA SER A 538 -7.62 -27.01 -27.51
C SER A 538 -8.68 -28.00 -27.98
N ARG A 539 -9.94 -27.85 -27.56
CA ARG A 539 -11.06 -28.72 -27.96
C ARG A 539 -11.48 -28.48 -29.41
N TRP A 540 -11.29 -27.28 -29.93
CA TRP A 540 -11.58 -26.90 -31.31
C TRP A 540 -10.40 -27.11 -32.28
N GLY A 541 -9.28 -27.65 -31.81
CA GLY A 541 -8.11 -27.96 -32.67
C GLY A 541 -7.37 -26.72 -33.19
N LEU A 542 -7.54 -25.57 -32.55
CA LEU A 542 -6.93 -24.30 -32.98
C LEU A 542 -5.50 -24.18 -32.40
N ALA A 543 -4.48 -24.25 -33.26
CA ALA A 543 -3.08 -24.14 -32.84
C ALA A 543 -2.69 -22.69 -32.51
N LYS A 544 -1.92 -22.48 -31.42
CA LYS A 544 -1.35 -21.16 -31.08
C LYS A 544 0.15 -21.14 -31.34
N LEU A 545 0.54 -20.63 -32.50
CA LEU A 545 1.94 -20.42 -32.85
C LEU A 545 2.39 -19.06 -32.31
N ARG A 546 3.20 -19.04 -31.25
CA ARG A 546 3.69 -17.79 -30.63
C ARG A 546 5.02 -17.32 -31.21
N GLU A 547 5.81 -18.23 -31.75
CA GLU A 547 7.19 -17.98 -32.18
C GLU A 547 7.28 -17.38 -33.59
N GLY A 548 6.17 -17.32 -34.35
CA GLY A 548 6.20 -16.96 -35.78
C GLY A 548 5.53 -15.65 -36.18
N SER A 549 4.53 -15.13 -35.44
CA SER A 549 3.82 -13.88 -35.79
C SER A 549 2.71 -13.46 -34.79
N ASP A 550 2.28 -12.18 -34.83
CA ASP A 550 1.19 -11.58 -34.03
C ASP A 550 -0.28 -11.99 -34.36
N PRO A 551 -0.64 -12.56 -35.53
CA PRO A 551 -2.01 -13.01 -35.85
C PRO A 551 -2.63 -13.99 -34.86
N HIS A 552 -1.82 -14.65 -34.02
CA HIS A 552 -2.32 -15.49 -32.94
C HIS A 552 -3.16 -14.74 -31.89
N HIS A 553 -3.17 -13.39 -31.92
CA HIS A 553 -4.07 -12.55 -31.12
C HIS A 553 -5.49 -12.45 -31.70
N ALA A 554 -5.69 -12.76 -32.98
CA ALA A 554 -7.02 -12.81 -33.62
C ALA A 554 -7.70 -14.18 -33.46
N ILE A 555 -6.92 -15.23 -33.18
CA ILE A 555 -7.35 -16.63 -32.91
C ILE A 555 -7.66 -16.81 -31.43
#